data_AF-A0A917E2T7-F1
#
_entry.id   AF-A0A917E2T7-F1
#
_cell.length_a   1.000
_cell.length_b   1.000
_cell.length_c   1.000
_cell.angle_alpha   90.00
_cell.angle_beta   90.00
_cell.angle_gamma   90.00
#
_symmetry.space_group_name_H-M   'P 1'
#
loop_
_entity.id
_entity.type
_entity.pdbx_description
1 polymer ?
#
loop_
_entity_poly.entity_id
_entity_poly.type
_entity_poly.pdbx_seq_one_letter_code
_entity_poly.pdbx_strand_id
1 'polypeptide(L)'
;MQSEKVDGLFVSLGIKRSDSFYSLEAATKLVNSTLARNAEAVDRVARGEEKIAFVTSEFPYKTGHEFYLDVPAFSIFAPKDQIRHRDVYGVGVAIVHDSSIPKGFRIDTAYPKD
;
A
#
# COMPACT_ATOMS: atom_id res chain seq x y z
N MET A 1 8.61 -0.12 -2.32
CA MET A 1 9.42 0.60 -1.30
C MET A 1 8.88 2.00 -1.18
N GLN A 2 8.04 2.24 -0.18
CA GLN A 2 7.48 3.56 0.10
C GLN A 2 8.47 4.33 0.98
N SER A 3 8.76 5.58 0.64
CA SER A 3 9.62 6.46 1.44
C SER A 3 8.85 7.73 1.71
N GLU A 4 8.44 7.92 2.96
CA GLU A 4 7.82 9.16 3.41
C GLU A 4 8.91 10.01 4.06
N LYS A 5 9.11 11.24 3.57
CA LYS A 5 10.10 12.18 4.10
C LYS A 5 9.38 13.44 4.58
N VAL A 6 9.61 13.82 5.83
CA VAL A 6 9.22 15.13 6.36
C VAL A 6 10.49 15.95 6.53
N ASP A 7 10.64 16.97 5.68
CA ASP A 7 11.80 17.87 5.70
C ASP A 7 11.47 19.13 6.51
N GLY A 8 12.23 19.34 7.58
CA GLY A 8 12.28 20.58 8.36
C GLY A 8 13.65 21.25 8.24
N LEU A 9 13.75 22.51 8.69
CA LEU A 9 14.92 23.37 8.51
C LEU A 9 16.26 22.77 9.02
N PHE A 10 16.22 21.75 9.90
CA PHE A 10 17.39 21.03 10.40
C PHE A 10 17.17 19.51 10.58
N VAL A 11 16.06 18.95 10.08
CA VAL A 11 15.64 17.55 10.37
C VAL A 11 14.99 16.94 9.12
N SER A 12 15.42 15.75 8.71
CA SER A 12 14.67 14.90 7.76
C SER A 12 14.30 13.61 8.48
N LEU A 13 13.00 13.41 8.72
CA LEU A 13 12.47 12.15 9.23
C LEU A 13 12.01 11.32 8.03
N GLY A 14 12.60 10.14 7.87
CA GLY A 14 12.28 9.21 6.79
C GLY A 14 11.80 7.88 7.33
N ILE A 15 10.62 7.42 6.92
CA ILE A 15 10.21 6.02 7.13
C ILE A 15 10.31 5.30 5.80
N LYS A 16 11.18 4.30 5.75
CA LYS A 16 11.32 3.39 4.61
C LYS A 16 10.51 2.13 4.90
N ARG A 17 9.46 1.89 4.12
CA ARG A 17 8.53 0.76 4.28
C ARG A 17 8.62 -0.22 3.12
N SER A 18 8.58 -1.50 3.45
CA SER A 18 8.43 -2.58 2.48
C SER A 18 7.36 -3.56 2.96
N ASP A 19 6.22 -3.50 2.30
CA ASP A 19 5.05 -4.33 2.61
C ASP A 19 4.94 -5.49 1.62
N SER A 20 4.54 -6.66 2.10
CA SER A 20 4.37 -7.84 1.26
C SER A 20 3.29 -8.77 1.78
N PHE A 21 2.47 -9.28 0.85
CA PHE A 21 1.49 -10.33 1.15
C PHE A 21 2.22 -11.63 1.52
N TYR A 22 1.60 -12.47 2.36
CA TYR A 22 2.20 -13.75 2.75
C TYR A 22 2.31 -14.76 1.60
N SER A 23 1.46 -14.64 0.58
CA SER A 23 1.49 -15.51 -0.61
C SER A 23 0.77 -14.86 -1.79
N LEU A 24 0.98 -15.41 -3.00
CA LEU A 24 0.23 -15.00 -4.19
C LEU A 24 -1.27 -15.24 -4.03
N GLU A 25 -1.65 -16.39 -3.45
CA GLU A 25 -3.06 -16.72 -3.19
C GLU A 25 -3.71 -15.71 -2.22
N ALA A 26 -2.99 -15.35 -1.15
CA ALA A 26 -3.44 -14.33 -0.20
C ALA A 26 -3.60 -12.97 -0.90
N ALA A 27 -2.61 -12.57 -1.71
CA ALA A 27 -2.68 -11.34 -2.50
C ALA A 27 -3.93 -11.31 -3.39
N THR A 28 -4.16 -12.36 -4.18
CA THR A 28 -5.33 -12.44 -5.07
C THR A 28 -6.64 -12.34 -4.29
N LYS A 29 -6.79 -13.10 -3.20
CA LYS A 29 -8.02 -13.11 -2.39
C LYS A 29 -8.29 -11.75 -1.75
N LEU A 30 -7.26 -11.16 -1.15
CA LEU A 30 -7.36 -9.88 -0.46
C LEU A 30 -7.65 -8.73 -1.42
N VAL A 31 -6.93 -8.67 -2.54
CA VAL A 31 -7.16 -7.66 -3.58
C VAL A 31 -8.59 -7.76 -4.12
N ASN A 32 -9.06 -8.96 -4.46
CA ASN A 32 -10.44 -9.14 -4.93
C ASN A 32 -11.46 -8.72 -3.87
N SER A 33 -11.22 -9.04 -2.59
CA SER A 33 -12.09 -8.61 -1.51
C SER A 33 -12.08 -7.08 -1.31
N THR A 34 -10.93 -6.43 -1.44
CA THR A 34 -10.81 -4.96 -1.36
C THR A 34 -11.57 -4.30 -2.49
N LEU A 35 -11.43 -4.78 -3.73
CA LEU A 35 -12.18 -4.27 -4.87
C LEU A 35 -13.69 -4.46 -4.69
N ALA A 36 -14.13 -5.64 -4.23
CA ALA A 36 -15.54 -5.93 -4.01
C ALA A 36 -16.18 -5.02 -2.94
N ARG A 37 -15.43 -4.68 -1.89
CA ARG A 37 -15.89 -3.74 -0.83
C ARG A 37 -15.93 -2.28 -1.29
N ASN A 38 -15.25 -1.96 -2.40
CA ASN A 38 -15.16 -0.61 -2.96
C ASN A 38 -15.80 -0.54 -4.35
N ALA A 39 -16.85 -1.35 -4.61
CA ALA A 39 -17.44 -1.52 -5.93
C ALA A 39 -17.81 -0.19 -6.61
N GLU A 40 -18.34 0.78 -5.88
CA GLU A 40 -18.71 2.08 -6.44
C GLU A 40 -17.50 2.85 -7.00
N ALA A 41 -16.39 2.89 -6.27
CA ALA A 41 -15.16 3.54 -6.74
C ALA A 41 -14.54 2.77 -7.91
N VAL A 42 -14.57 1.44 -7.86
CA VAL A 42 -14.11 0.58 -8.96
C VAL A 42 -14.94 0.84 -10.22
N ASP A 43 -16.25 0.95 -10.11
CA ASP A 43 -17.15 1.21 -11.23
C ASP A 43 -16.90 2.58 -11.87
N ARG A 44 -16.65 3.63 -11.07
CA ARG A 44 -16.27 4.95 -11.60
C ARG A 44 -14.97 4.89 -12.41
N VAL A 45 -13.97 4.17 -11.91
CA VAL A 45 -12.71 3.99 -12.64
C VAL A 45 -12.92 3.14 -13.89
N ALA A 46 -13.73 2.08 -13.81
CA ALA A 46 -14.05 1.22 -14.95
C ALA A 46 -14.73 1.99 -16.09
N ARG A 47 -15.62 2.93 -15.75
CA ARG A 47 -16.33 3.80 -16.71
C ARG A 47 -15.50 4.97 -17.23
N GLY A 48 -14.31 5.19 -16.66
CA GLY A 48 -13.45 6.32 -17.01
C GLY A 48 -13.91 7.66 -16.43
N GLU A 49 -14.86 7.64 -15.50
CA GLU A 49 -15.28 8.82 -14.72
C GLU A 49 -14.15 9.29 -13.80
N GLU A 50 -13.31 8.34 -13.35
CA GLU A 50 -12.11 8.58 -12.58
C GLU A 50 -10.91 7.87 -13.23
N LYS A 51 -9.81 8.61 -13.48
CA LYS A 51 -8.64 8.03 -14.18
C LYS A 51 -7.85 7.05 -13.32
N ILE A 52 -7.78 7.30 -12.02
CA ILE A 52 -7.02 6.52 -11.05
C ILE A 52 -7.72 6.60 -9.70
N ALA A 53 -7.79 5.49 -8.98
CA ALA A 53 -8.24 5.48 -7.59
C ALA A 53 -7.32 4.59 -6.75
N PHE A 54 -7.17 4.96 -5.47
CA PHE A 54 -6.54 4.12 -4.47
C PHE A 54 -7.60 3.69 -3.45
N VAL A 55 -8.00 2.43 -3.51
CA VAL A 55 -9.03 1.86 -2.64
C VAL A 55 -8.41 1.04 -1.53
N THR A 56 -9.02 1.08 -0.34
CA THR A 56 -8.49 0.40 0.85
C THR A 56 -9.55 -0.45 1.53
N SER A 57 -9.09 -1.44 2.31
CA SER A 57 -9.96 -2.25 3.18
C SER A 57 -9.17 -2.81 4.35
N GLU A 58 -9.82 -2.84 5.51
CA GLU A 58 -9.32 -3.48 6.73
C GLU A 58 -9.88 -4.88 6.89
N PHE A 59 -9.08 -5.80 7.43
CA PHE A 59 -9.46 -7.18 7.67
C PHE A 59 -9.21 -7.58 9.13
N PRO A 60 -10.05 -8.44 9.74
CA PRO A 60 -9.86 -8.90 11.11
C PRO A 60 -8.74 -9.95 11.24
N TYR A 61 -7.96 -10.18 10.18
CA TYR A 61 -6.88 -11.16 10.10
C TYR A 61 -5.70 -10.55 9.37
N LYS A 62 -4.51 -11.08 9.64
CA LYS A 62 -3.25 -10.58 9.10
C LYS A 62 -3.26 -10.69 7.56
N THR A 63 -2.98 -9.58 6.89
CA THR A 63 -2.98 -9.46 5.42
C THR A 63 -1.58 -9.56 4.82
N GLY A 64 -0.57 -9.26 5.63
CA GLY A 64 0.83 -9.37 5.27
C GLY A 64 1.71 -8.85 6.40
N HIS A 65 2.93 -8.52 6.03
CA HIS A 65 3.90 -7.94 6.93
C HIS A 65 4.50 -6.67 6.35
N GLU A 66 4.86 -5.77 7.25
CA GLU A 66 5.61 -4.54 6.96
C GLU A 66 6.97 -4.63 7.63
N PHE A 67 8.01 -4.39 6.83
CA PHE A 67 9.35 -4.10 7.33
C PHE A 67 9.61 -2.60 7.25
N TYR A 68 9.99 -1.99 8.38
CA TYR A 68 10.31 -0.57 8.43
C TYR A 68 11.62 -0.29 9.18
N LEU A 69 12.28 0.78 8.76
CA LEU A 69 13.46 1.33 9.41
C LEU A 69 13.09 2.68 9.99
N ASP A 70 13.21 2.83 11.31
CA ASP A 70 13.19 4.14 11.95
C ASP A 70 14.52 4.82 11.64
N VAL A 71 14.50 5.90 10.84
CA VAL A 71 15.68 6.71 10.57
C VAL A 71 15.68 7.88 11.55
N PRO A 72 16.52 7.88 12.61
CA PRO A 72 16.51 8.97 13.56
C PRO A 72 17.09 10.24 12.92
N ALA A 73 16.47 11.38 13.24
CA ALA A 73 16.84 12.72 12.78
C ALA A 73 18.32 13.10 12.99
N PHE A 74 19.04 12.43 13.90
CA PHE A 74 20.46 12.63 14.19
C PHE A 74 21.29 11.38 13.82
N SER A 75 21.35 11.07 12.52
CA SER A 75 22.15 9.95 11.98
C SER A 75 23.65 10.24 11.91
N ILE A 76 24.23 10.79 12.99
CA ILE A 76 25.68 10.76 13.27
C ILE A 76 26.01 10.01 14.57
N PHE A 77 25.04 9.71 15.44
CA PHE A 77 25.28 9.00 16.72
C PHE A 77 24.25 7.91 17.09
N ALA A 78 23.17 7.74 16.34
CA ALA A 78 22.22 6.66 16.61
C ALA A 78 22.74 5.35 15.99
N PRO A 79 22.67 4.21 16.71
CA PRO A 79 22.90 2.91 16.08
C PRO A 79 21.90 2.78 14.94
N LYS A 80 22.43 2.73 13.71
CA LYS A 80 21.64 2.26 12.58
C LYS A 80 21.25 0.81 12.88
N ASP A 81 20.23 0.32 12.17
CA ASP A 81 20.11 -1.12 11.88
C ASP A 81 19.21 -1.99 12.78
N GLN A 82 18.11 -1.47 13.33
CA GLN A 82 17.01 -2.38 13.70
C GLN A 82 15.86 -2.28 12.71
N ILE A 83 15.86 -3.20 11.73
CA ILE A 83 14.70 -3.45 10.88
C ILE A 83 13.59 -3.99 11.79
N ARG A 84 12.50 -3.25 11.88
CA ARG A 84 11.31 -3.67 12.64
C ARG A 84 10.34 -4.38 11.71
N HIS A 85 9.66 -5.39 12.24
CA HIS A 85 8.66 -6.18 11.54
C HIS A 85 7.34 -6.08 12.31
N ARG A 86 6.26 -5.76 11.60
CA ARG A 86 4.90 -5.83 12.15
C ARG A 86 3.96 -6.53 11.17
N ASP A 87 2.98 -7.23 11.73
CA ASP A 87 1.86 -7.71 10.94
C ASP A 87 0.92 -6.55 10.63
N VAL A 88 0.35 -6.54 9.43
CA VAL A 88 -0.60 -5.54 8.97
C VAL A 88 -1.95 -6.18 8.66
N TYR A 89 -3.01 -5.36 8.72
CA TYR A 89 -4.40 -5.80 8.62
C TYR A 89 -5.16 -5.11 7.48
N GLY A 90 -4.62 -4.00 6.97
CA GLY A 90 -5.15 -3.29 5.82
C GLY A 90 -4.57 -3.77 4.51
N VAL A 91 -5.27 -3.45 3.42
CA VAL A 91 -4.82 -3.64 2.04
C VAL A 91 -5.18 -2.42 1.23
N GLY A 92 -4.21 -1.90 0.48
CA GLY A 92 -4.40 -0.85 -0.50
C GLY A 92 -4.23 -1.38 -1.92
N VAL A 93 -5.07 -0.91 -2.83
CA VAL A 93 -5.05 -1.27 -4.25
C VAL A 93 -5.16 -0.01 -5.10
N ALA A 94 -4.17 0.22 -5.95
CA ALA A 94 -4.21 1.27 -6.96
C ALA A 94 -4.81 0.69 -8.26
N ILE A 95 -5.90 1.30 -8.71
CA ILE A 95 -6.57 0.95 -9.97
C ILE A 95 -6.52 2.13 -10.94
N VAL A 96 -6.34 1.83 -12.22
CA VAL A 96 -6.23 2.81 -13.29
C VAL A 96 -7.22 2.45 -14.39
N HIS A 97 -7.95 3.45 -14.89
CA HIS A 97 -8.85 3.27 -16.02
C HIS A 97 -8.07 2.77 -17.24
N ASP A 98 -8.62 1.74 -17.89
CA ASP A 98 -8.03 1.15 -19.08
C ASP A 98 -9.15 0.66 -20.01
N SER A 99 -9.46 1.47 -21.02
CA SER A 99 -10.49 1.18 -22.02
C SER A 99 -10.09 0.08 -23.01
N SER A 100 -8.83 -0.37 -22.99
CA SER A 100 -8.37 -1.45 -23.89
C SER A 100 -8.76 -2.85 -23.39
N ILE A 101 -9.20 -2.97 -22.14
CA ILE A 101 -9.55 -4.26 -21.52
C ILE A 101 -11.03 -4.34 -21.13
N PRO A 102 -11.66 -5.53 -21.18
CA PRO A 102 -13.10 -5.69 -20.91
C PRO A 102 -13.55 -5.22 -19.53
N LYS A 103 -12.66 -5.24 -18.53
CA LYS A 103 -12.97 -4.77 -17.17
C LYS A 103 -13.03 -3.25 -17.06
N GLY A 104 -12.52 -2.49 -18.04
CA GLY A 104 -12.44 -1.03 -18.01
C GLY A 104 -11.40 -0.46 -17.05
N PHE A 105 -10.68 -1.30 -16.28
CA PHE A 105 -9.60 -0.87 -15.39
C PHE A 105 -8.59 -1.99 -15.17
N ARG A 106 -7.34 -1.60 -14.92
CA ARG A 106 -6.25 -2.51 -14.50
C ARG A 106 -5.79 -2.17 -13.09
N ILE A 107 -5.24 -3.15 -12.41
CA ILE A 107 -4.55 -2.95 -11.13
C ILE A 107 -3.11 -2.56 -11.45
N ASP A 108 -2.67 -1.40 -10.95
CA ASP A 108 -1.31 -0.93 -11.16
C ASP A 108 -0.37 -1.41 -10.05
N THR A 109 -0.84 -1.37 -8.79
CA THR A 109 -0.14 -1.96 -7.65
C THR A 109 -1.12 -2.32 -6.53
N ALA A 110 -0.73 -3.28 -5.69
CA ALA A 110 -1.44 -3.62 -4.47
C ALA A 110 -0.46 -4.07 -3.40
N TYR A 111 -0.71 -3.68 -2.15
CA TYR A 111 0.14 -4.04 -1.02
C TYR A 111 -0.65 -4.01 0.30
N PRO A 112 -0.26 -4.85 1.28
CA PRO A 112 -0.71 -4.70 2.65
C PRO A 112 -0.32 -3.33 3.20
N LYS A 113 -1.14 -2.74 4.06
CA LYS A 113 -0.83 -1.46 4.70
C LYS A 113 -1.43 -1.37 6.10
N ASP A 114 -0.86 -0.49 6.90
CA ASP A 114 -1.40 0.02 8.17
C ASP A 114 -1.85 1.49 8.01
#